data_AF-A0A1A9N8V6-F1
#
_entry.id   AF-A0A1A9N8V6-F1
#
_cell.length_a   1.000
_cell.length_b   1.000
_cell.length_c   1.000
_cell.angle_alpha   90.00
_cell.angle_beta   90.00
_cell.angle_gamma   90.00
#
_symmetry.space_group_name_H-M   'P 1'
#
loop_
_entity.id
_entity.type
_entity.pdbx_description
1 polymer ?
#
loop_
_entity_poly.entity_id
_entity_poly.type
_entity_poly.pdbx_seq_one_letter_code
_entity_poly.pdbx_strand_id
1 'polypeptide(L)'
;MGLQRKIVLRVPHFTSLFSSIATTDLVLALPTRVAKAFASDGRMKVLPLPFQIQSFDVNLYWYPHAEDSGAQQWFCDTLRRTLSDV
;
A
#
# COMPACT_ATOMS: atom_id res chain seq x y z
N MET A 1 -3.14 18.58 17.88
CA MET A 1 -4.48 17.98 17.84
C MET A 1 -4.53 16.81 18.82
N GLY A 2 -5.37 16.86 19.85
CA GLY A 2 -5.51 15.82 20.89
C GLY A 2 -6.31 14.59 20.43
N LEU A 3 -6.13 14.16 19.19
CA LEU A 3 -6.82 12.99 18.64
C LEU A 3 -6.24 11.72 19.24
N GLN A 4 -7.10 10.84 19.74
CA GLN A 4 -6.71 9.54 20.27
C GLN A 4 -7.39 8.43 19.48
N ARG A 5 -6.64 7.34 19.24
CA ARG A 5 -7.17 6.11 18.64
C ARG A 5 -7.06 4.96 19.63
N LYS A 6 -8.07 4.09 19.65
CA LYS A 6 -8.02 2.83 20.40
C LYS A 6 -7.34 1.77 19.53
N ILE A 7 -6.14 1.33 19.91
CA ILE A 7 -5.41 0.30 19.18
C ILE A 7 -5.83 -1.06 19.73
N VAL A 8 -6.63 -1.82 18.96
CA VAL A 8 -7.11 -3.16 19.34
C VAL A 8 -6.18 -4.26 18.82
N LEU A 9 -5.53 -4.02 17.68
CA LEU A 9 -4.63 -4.98 17.04
C LEU A 9 -3.42 -4.26 16.45
N ARG A 10 -2.24 -4.87 16.58
CA ARG A 10 -0.99 -4.45 15.93
C ARG A 10 -0.38 -5.66 15.26
N VAL A 11 -0.11 -5.54 13.96
CA VAL A 11 0.51 -6.59 13.15
C VAL A 11 1.75 -6.05 12.44
N PRO A 12 2.70 -6.92 12.06
CA PRO A 12 3.88 -6.50 11.31
C PRO A 12 3.60 -6.29 9.81
N HIS A 13 2.62 -6.99 9.23
CA HIS A 13 2.35 -6.99 7.79
C HIS A 13 0.84 -6.95 7.48
N PHE A 14 0.46 -6.31 6.36
CA PHE A 14 -0.95 -6.18 5.95
C PHE A 14 -1.59 -7.51 5.54
N THR A 15 -0.80 -8.46 5.02
CA THR A 15 -1.29 -9.76 4.51
C THR A 15 -2.08 -10.54 5.56
N SER A 16 -1.66 -10.48 6.83
CA SER A 16 -2.36 -11.12 7.95
C SER A 16 -3.73 -10.51 8.27
N LEU A 17 -4.01 -9.30 7.80
CA LEU A 17 -5.27 -8.59 8.09
C LEU A 17 -6.38 -8.87 7.07
N PHE A 18 -6.03 -9.33 5.86
CA PHE A 18 -6.97 -9.41 4.74
C PHE A 18 -8.22 -10.24 5.08
N SER A 19 -8.04 -11.41 5.69
CA SER A 19 -9.16 -12.29 6.07
C SER A 19 -9.86 -11.86 7.37
N SER A 20 -9.12 -11.31 8.32
CA SER A 20 -9.60 -11.10 9.69
C SER A 20 -10.33 -9.77 9.87
N ILE A 21 -9.94 -8.73 9.13
CA ILE A 21 -10.54 -7.41 9.32
C ILE A 21 -11.99 -7.35 8.81
N ALA A 22 -12.28 -8.08 7.72
CA ALA A 22 -13.58 -8.08 7.05
C ALA A 22 -14.71 -8.65 7.94
N THR A 23 -14.38 -9.33 9.03
CA THR A 23 -15.34 -9.91 9.98
C THR A 23 -15.42 -9.11 11.28
N THR A 24 -14.93 -7.86 11.31
CA THR A 24 -14.88 -7.03 12.52
C THR A 24 -15.32 -5.59 12.21
N ASP A 25 -15.71 -4.85 13.24
CA ASP A 25 -16.03 -3.41 13.14
C ASP A 25 -14.78 -2.51 13.26
N LEU A 26 -13.60 -3.06 13.00
CA LEU A 26 -12.34 -2.31 13.09
C LEU A 26 -12.11 -1.51 11.81
N VAL A 27 -11.45 -0.35 11.96
CA VAL A 27 -11.04 0.51 10.85
C VAL A 27 -9.53 0.50 10.70
N LEU A 28 -9.06 0.58 9.45
CA LEU A 28 -7.65 0.62 9.10
C LEU A 28 -7.35 1.85 8.25
N ALA A 29 -6.18 2.46 8.47
CA ALA A 29 -5.60 3.44 7.56
C ALA A 29 -4.52 2.74 6.74
N LEU A 30 -4.70 2.69 5.42
CA LEU A 30 -3.81 1.99 4.48
C LEU A 30 -3.45 2.91 3.30
N PRO A 31 -2.33 2.68 2.61
CA PRO A 31 -2.09 3.27 1.29
C PRO A 31 -3.24 2.96 0.34
N THR A 32 -3.66 3.95 -0.45
CA THR A 32 -4.85 3.86 -1.32
C THR A 32 -4.86 2.62 -2.21
N ARG A 33 -3.71 2.25 -2.79
CA ARG A 33 -3.60 1.06 -3.64
C ARG A 33 -3.88 -0.24 -2.87
N VAL A 34 -3.39 -0.35 -1.63
CA VAL A 34 -3.65 -1.50 -0.76
C VAL A 34 -5.12 -1.52 -0.33
N ALA A 35 -5.68 -0.36 0.05
CA ALA A 35 -7.09 -0.24 0.42
C ALA A 35 -8.04 -0.68 -0.73
N LYS A 36 -7.73 -0.29 -1.98
CA LYS A 36 -8.48 -0.73 -3.17
C LYS A 36 -8.38 -2.24 -3.38
N ALA A 37 -7.20 -2.83 -3.20
CA ALA A 37 -7.02 -4.28 -3.31
C ALA A 37 -7.83 -5.04 -2.24
N PHE A 38 -7.88 -4.51 -1.01
CA PHE A 38 -8.69 -5.07 0.08
C PHE A 38 -10.20 -4.98 -0.22
N ALA A 39 -10.65 -3.85 -0.76
CA ALA A 39 -12.06 -3.66 -1.12
C ALA A 39 -12.49 -4.38 -2.41
N SER A 40 -11.58 -5.02 -3.15
CA SER A 40 -11.85 -5.60 -4.48
C SER A 40 -12.91 -6.71 -4.47
N ASP A 41 -13.06 -7.44 -3.35
CA ASP A 41 -14.06 -8.50 -3.18
C ASP A 41 -15.42 -8.00 -2.63
N GLY A 42 -15.55 -6.69 -2.40
CA GLY A 42 -16.79 -6.04 -1.95
C GLY A 42 -17.08 -6.17 -0.45
N ARG A 43 -16.24 -6.84 0.34
CA ARG A 43 -16.46 -7.01 1.79
C ARG A 43 -16.02 -5.81 2.63
N MET A 44 -15.30 -4.87 2.04
CA MET A 44 -14.79 -3.67 2.71
C MET A 44 -15.11 -2.42 1.90
N LYS A 45 -15.23 -1.29 2.60
CA LYS A 45 -15.45 0.03 2.00
C LYS A 45 -14.24 0.94 2.21
N VAL A 46 -13.77 1.58 1.14
CA VAL A 46 -12.75 2.63 1.22
C VAL A 46 -13.42 3.96 1.53
N LEU A 47 -12.91 4.68 2.53
CA LEU A 47 -13.39 5.99 2.96
C LEU A 47 -12.24 7.01 2.93
N PRO A 48 -12.53 8.31 2.71
CA PRO A 48 -11.51 9.34 2.85
C PRO A 48 -10.99 9.39 4.29
N LEU A 49 -9.72 9.74 4.47
CA LEU A 49 -9.17 9.96 5.80
C LEU A 49 -9.85 11.17 6.45
N PRO A 50 -10.09 11.14 7.78
CA PRO A 50 -10.75 12.23 8.49
C PRO A 50 -9.88 13.49 8.64
N PHE A 51 -8.65 13.47 8.13
CA PHE A 51 -7.72 14.57 8.12
C PHE A 51 -6.72 14.40 6.96
N GLN A 52 -6.09 15.49 6.57
CA GLN A 52 -5.08 15.48 5.53
C GLN A 52 -3.77 14.88 6.03
N ILE A 53 -3.12 14.07 5.18
CA ILE A 53 -1.78 13.55 5.38
C ILE A 53 -0.94 13.86 4.14
N GLN A 54 0.37 13.99 4.32
CA GLN A 54 1.27 14.13 3.19
C GLN A 54 1.31 12.83 2.39
N SER A 55 1.33 12.93 1.05
CA SER A 55 1.60 11.79 0.18
C SER A 55 3.04 11.32 0.32
N PHE A 56 3.33 10.13 -0.17
CA PHE A 56 4.68 9.58 -0.21
C PHE A 56 4.94 8.93 -1.56
N ASP A 57 6.21 8.90 -1.94
CA ASP A 57 6.66 8.33 -3.21
C ASP A 57 7.01 6.85 -3.07
N VAL A 58 6.77 6.10 -4.15
CA VAL A 58 7.22 4.71 -4.30
C VAL A 58 8.35 4.71 -5.31
N ASN A 59 9.56 4.43 -4.85
CA ASN A 59 10.78 4.51 -5.65
C ASN A 59 11.40 3.13 -5.89
N LEU A 60 12.08 2.99 -7.03
CA LEU A 60 12.92 1.83 -7.33
C LEU A 60 14.37 2.18 -6.98
N TYR A 61 15.02 1.31 -6.23
CA TYR A 61 16.43 1.44 -5.86
C TYR A 61 17.19 0.21 -6.34
N TRP A 62 18.38 0.44 -6.90
CA TRP A 62 19.31 -0.61 -7.28
C TRP A 62 20.73 -0.11 -7.02
N TYR A 63 21.66 -1.07 -6.93
CA TYR A 63 23.07 -0.75 -6.78
C TYR A 63 23.70 -0.55 -8.17
N PRO A 64 24.51 0.50 -8.38
CA PRO A 64 25.23 0.66 -9.65
C PRO A 64 26.19 -0.52 -9.84
N HIS A 65 25.99 -1.32 -10.87
CA HIS A 65 26.93 -2.38 -11.25
C HIS A 65 27.74 -1.92 -12.47
N ALA A 66 28.99 -2.38 -12.56
CA ALA A 66 29.90 -2.01 -13.65
C ALA A 66 29.33 -2.35 -15.05
N GLU A 67 28.44 -3.34 -15.12
CA GLU A 67 27.58 -3.62 -16.26
C GLU A 67 26.13 -3.43 -15.83
N ASP A 68 25.59 -2.22 -15.97
CA ASP A 68 24.15 -1.99 -15.94
C ASP A 68 23.51 -2.80 -17.07
N SER A 69 23.15 -4.05 -16.77
CA SER A 69 22.67 -4.99 -17.76
C SER A 69 21.39 -4.47 -18.39
N GLY A 70 21.22 -4.69 -19.70
CA GLY A 70 19.97 -4.38 -20.39
C GLY A 70 18.74 -5.02 -19.73
N ALA A 71 18.92 -6.13 -19.00
CA ALA A 71 17.87 -6.78 -18.22
C ALA A 71 17.38 -5.91 -17.05
N GLN A 72 18.27 -5.24 -16.31
CA GLN A 72 17.89 -4.35 -15.21
C GLN A 72 17.09 -3.15 -15.74
N GLN A 73 17.58 -2.52 -16.81
CA GLN A 73 16.90 -1.38 -17.45
C GLN A 73 15.51 -1.79 -17.94
N TRP A 74 15.43 -2.91 -18.68
CA TRP A 74 14.16 -3.47 -19.13
C TRP A 74 13.18 -3.72 -17.98
N PHE A 75 13.65 -4.30 -16.86
CA PHE A 75 12.80 -4.60 -15.72
C PHE A 75 12.29 -3.34 -15.02
N CYS A 76 13.16 -2.35 -14.78
CA CYS A 76 12.76 -1.07 -14.19
C CYS A 76 11.75 -0.32 -15.08
N ASP A 77 11.96 -0.32 -16.39
CA ASP A 77 11.02 0.30 -17.34
C ASP A 77 9.69 -0.45 -17.41
N THR A 78 9.73 -1.78 -17.34
CA THR A 78 8.52 -2.61 -17.29
C THR A 78 7.71 -2.33 -16.02
N LEU A 79 8.37 -2.28 -14.86
CA LEU A 79 7.74 -1.91 -13.59
C LEU A 79 7.15 -0.50 -13.65
N ARG A 80 7.90 0.47 -14.16
CA ARG A 80 7.42 1.85 -14.31
C ARG A 80 6.14 1.88 -15.14
N ARG A 81 6.14 1.31 -16.35
CA ARG A 81 4.96 1.27 -17.24
C ARG A 81 3.76 0.60 -16.55
N THR A 82 3.98 -0.58 -15.95
CA THR A 82 2.90 -1.37 -15.34
C THR A 82 2.31 -0.67 -14.11
N LEU A 83 3.13 0.04 -13.33
CA LEU A 83 2.69 0.69 -12.09
C LEU A 83 2.14 2.10 -12.31
N SER A 84 2.46 2.75 -13.44
CA SER A 84 1.94 4.06 -13.84
C SER A 84 0.46 4.03 -14.25
N ASP A 85 -0.04 2.90 -14.74
CA ASP A 85 -1.41 2.76 -15.27
C ASP A 85 -2.47 2.34 -14.22
N VAL A 86 -2.12 2.32 -12.93
CA VAL A 86 -2.96 1.82 -11.82
C VAL A 86 -3.08 2.84 -10.68
#